data_AF-M1AU73-F1
#
_entry.id   AF-M1AU73-F1
#
_cell.length_a   1.000
_cell.length_b   1.000
_cell.length_c   1.000
_cell.angle_alpha   90.00
_cell.angle_beta   90.00
_cell.angle_gamma   90.00
#
_symmetry.space_group_name_H-M   'P 1'
#
loop_
_entity.id
_entity.type
_entity.pdbx_description
1 polymer ?
#
loop_
_entity_poly.entity_id
_entity_poly.type
_entity_poly.pdbx_seq_one_letter_code
_entity_poly.pdbx_strand_id
1 'polypeptide(L)'
;MKGGGRKNLKRAIEEDNFTLEQGQSIMQVVDLRGSNLIQVMDAKGENSLAIFPAKFQKSMWIKRGNFVVVDESGREEAIESGRKVGCVVTKVLYFEQVRVLQKSAEW
;
A
#
# COMPACT_ATOMS: atom_id res chain seq x y z
N MET A 1 2.70 7.62 -32.68
CA MET A 1 1.39 7.23 -32.13
C MET A 1 1.47 7.09 -30.61
N LYS A 2 0.54 7.77 -29.92
CA LYS A 2 0.07 7.63 -28.52
C LYS A 2 1.08 7.61 -27.36
N GLY A 3 1.48 8.81 -26.91
CA GLY A 3 1.90 9.09 -25.52
C GLY A 3 0.70 9.17 -24.55
N GLY A 4 -0.15 8.15 -24.53
CA GLY A 4 -1.44 8.16 -23.80
C GLY A 4 -1.40 7.78 -22.32
N GLY A 5 -0.28 7.28 -21.80
CA GLY A 5 -0.21 6.76 -20.42
C GLY A 5 -0.13 7.83 -19.33
N ARG A 6 0.64 8.89 -19.54
CA ARG A 6 0.89 9.93 -18.51
C ARG A 6 -0.33 10.80 -18.21
N LYS A 7 -1.20 11.03 -19.21
CA LYS A 7 -2.38 11.89 -19.05
C LYS A 7 -3.45 11.25 -18.16
N ASN A 8 -3.61 9.93 -18.23
CA ASN A 8 -4.54 9.19 -17.35
C ASN A 8 -3.99 9.04 -15.93
N LEU A 9 -2.66 8.89 -15.78
CA LEU A 9 -2.02 8.85 -14.46
C LEU A 9 -2.17 10.19 -13.72
N LYS A 10 -1.95 11.31 -14.41
CA LYS A 10 -2.18 12.64 -13.84
C LYS A 10 -3.64 12.84 -13.40
N ARG A 11 -4.61 12.40 -14.22
CA ARG A 11 -6.03 12.49 -13.86
C ARG A 11 -6.37 11.63 -12.65
N ALA A 12 -5.82 10.42 -12.54
CA ALA A 12 -6.00 9.58 -11.36
C ALA A 12 -5.30 10.15 -10.11
N ILE A 13 -4.24 10.95 -10.26
CA ILE A 13 -3.60 11.65 -9.13
C ILE A 13 -4.41 12.89 -8.71
N GLU A 14 -5.01 13.61 -9.67
CA GLU A 14 -5.83 14.81 -9.41
C GLU A 14 -7.27 14.49 -8.95
N GLU A 15 -7.85 13.36 -9.38
CA GLU A 15 -9.22 12.94 -9.02
C GLU A 15 -9.28 12.12 -7.71
N ASP A 16 -8.16 11.54 -7.25
CA ASP A 16 -8.13 10.76 -6.01
C ASP A 16 -7.86 11.73 -4.85
N ASN A 17 -8.94 12.32 -4.30
CA ASN A 17 -8.91 12.85 -2.93
C ASN A 17 -8.47 11.70 -2.03
N PHE A 18 -7.17 11.64 -1.76
CA PHE A 18 -6.58 10.55 -1.02
C PHE A 18 -6.94 10.74 0.45
N THR A 19 -7.95 10.01 0.89
CA THR A 19 -8.35 9.90 2.29
C THR A 19 -8.18 8.45 2.72
N LEU A 20 -7.45 8.23 3.82
CA LEU A 20 -7.37 6.92 4.45
C LEU A 20 -8.70 6.61 5.14
N GLU A 21 -9.24 5.43 4.90
CA GLU A 21 -10.42 4.96 5.64
C GLU A 21 -10.02 4.51 7.07
N GLN A 22 -10.99 4.39 7.96
CA GLN A 22 -10.73 3.91 9.32
C GLN A 22 -10.10 2.50 9.28
N GLY A 23 -9.03 2.31 10.03
CA GLY A 23 -8.27 1.06 10.03
C GLY A 23 -7.28 0.92 8.89
N GLN A 24 -7.16 1.92 8.00
CA GLN A 24 -6.12 1.95 6.98
C GLN A 24 -4.92 2.80 7.39
N SER A 25 -3.75 2.40 6.95
CA SER A 25 -2.51 3.16 7.12
C SER A 25 -1.60 3.04 5.90
N ILE A 26 -0.70 4.01 5.76
CA ILE A 26 0.38 3.94 4.76
C ILE A 26 1.55 3.19 5.38
N MET A 27 2.05 2.19 4.66
CA MET A 27 3.25 1.44 5.06
C MET A 27 4.25 1.30 3.93
N GLN A 28 5.52 1.17 4.29
CA GLN A 28 6.61 0.95 3.35
C GLN A 28 6.84 -0.56 3.15
N VAL A 29 6.97 -1.02 1.91
CA VAL A 29 7.41 -2.38 1.60
C VAL A 29 8.89 -2.52 1.95
N VAL A 30 9.22 -3.41 2.88
CA VAL A 30 10.61 -3.66 3.29
C VAL A 30 11.17 -4.97 2.73
N ASP A 31 10.31 -5.95 2.43
CA ASP A 31 10.72 -7.23 1.85
C ASP A 31 9.60 -7.89 1.01
N LEU A 32 9.99 -8.67 0.00
CA LEU A 32 9.08 -9.48 -0.81
C LEU A 32 9.25 -10.95 -0.38
N ARG A 33 8.28 -11.48 0.35
CA ARG A 33 8.36 -12.84 0.91
C ARG A 33 7.95 -13.95 -0.08
N GLY A 34 7.48 -13.55 -1.26
CA GLY A 34 7.02 -14.46 -2.32
C GLY A 34 5.52 -14.72 -2.28
N SER A 35 5.00 -15.34 -3.35
CA SER A 35 3.57 -15.54 -3.56
C SER A 35 2.79 -14.21 -3.49
N ASN A 36 1.88 -14.08 -2.52
CA ASN A 36 1.08 -12.92 -2.22
C ASN A 36 1.45 -12.31 -0.86
N LEU A 37 2.64 -12.56 -0.32
CA LEU A 37 3.07 -12.02 0.97
C LEU A 37 4.20 -11.02 0.80
N ILE A 38 4.06 -9.89 1.48
CA ILE A 38 5.08 -8.87 1.59
C ILE A 38 5.27 -8.51 3.07
N GLN A 39 6.47 -8.06 3.40
CA GLN A 39 6.72 -7.42 4.69
C GLN A 39 6.61 -5.91 4.51
N VAL A 40 5.83 -5.29 5.37
CA VAL A 40 5.58 -3.85 5.40
C VAL A 40 5.99 -3.28 6.74
N MET A 41 6.37 -2.02 6.75
CA MET A 41 6.79 -1.28 7.94
C MET A 41 5.96 -0.01 8.09
N ASP A 42 5.43 0.21 9.29
CA ASP A 42 4.65 1.40 9.63
C ASP A 42 5.54 2.61 9.95
N ALA A 43 4.91 3.75 10.24
CA ALA A 43 5.61 4.99 10.60
C ALA A 43 6.39 4.90 11.93
N LYS A 44 6.08 3.93 12.80
CA LYS A 44 6.76 3.68 14.07
C LYS A 44 7.97 2.75 13.91
N GLY A 45 8.16 2.17 12.72
CA GLY A 45 9.20 1.19 12.43
C GLY A 45 8.82 -0.25 12.76
N GLU A 46 7.55 -0.52 13.07
CA GLU A 46 7.06 -1.87 13.32
C GLU A 46 6.81 -2.61 12.01
N ASN A 47 7.25 -3.87 11.96
CA ASN A 47 7.10 -4.72 10.79
C ASN A 47 5.88 -5.64 10.92
N SER A 48 5.12 -5.72 9.83
CA SER A 48 3.95 -6.60 9.69
C SER A 48 4.02 -7.40 8.40
N LEU A 49 3.36 -8.55 8.36
CA LEU A 49 3.10 -9.29 7.12
C LEU A 49 1.76 -8.85 6.53
N ALA A 50 1.78 -8.49 5.26
CA ALA A 50 0.59 -8.12 4.51
C ALA A 50 0.35 -9.05 3.34
N ILE A 51 -0.91 -9.36 3.11
CA ILE A 51 -1.36 -10.00 1.87
C ILE A 51 -1.35 -8.95 0.76
N PHE A 52 -0.73 -9.29 -0.37
CA PHE A 52 -0.74 -8.55 -1.62
C PHE A 52 -1.75 -9.19 -2.58
N PRO A 53 -2.97 -8.65 -2.72
CA PRO A 53 -4.04 -9.29 -3.50
C PRO A 53 -3.64 -9.58 -4.95
N ALA A 54 -4.07 -10.73 -5.47
CA ALA A 54 -3.77 -11.19 -6.82
C ALA A 54 -4.23 -10.20 -7.93
N LYS A 55 -5.25 -9.37 -7.65
CA LYS A 55 -5.70 -8.30 -8.57
C LYS A 55 -4.58 -7.31 -8.92
N PHE A 56 -3.59 -7.12 -8.04
CA PHE A 56 -2.47 -6.22 -8.28
C PHE A 56 -1.30 -6.90 -8.99
N GLN A 57 -1.14 -8.22 -8.87
CA GLN A 57 0.01 -8.96 -9.42
C GLN A 57 0.14 -8.84 -10.94
N LYS A 58 -0.97 -8.64 -11.67
CA LYS A 58 -0.97 -8.52 -13.15
C LYS A 58 -0.69 -7.12 -13.65
N SER A 59 -0.93 -6.08 -12.85
CA SER A 59 -0.98 -4.68 -13.31
C SER A 59 -0.03 -3.76 -12.54
N MET A 60 0.50 -4.20 -11.39
CA MET A 60 1.35 -3.39 -10.53
C MET A 60 2.66 -4.11 -10.25
N TRP A 61 3.77 -3.44 -10.53
CA TRP A 61 5.10 -3.89 -10.14
C TRP A 61 5.45 -3.31 -8.78
N ILE A 62 5.72 -4.17 -7.78
CA ILE A 62 6.07 -3.77 -6.43
C ILE A 62 7.49 -4.23 -6.08
N LYS A 63 8.22 -3.38 -5.34
CA LYS A 63 9.56 -3.64 -4.84
C LYS A 63 9.77 -3.01 -3.48
N ARG A 64 10.86 -3.40 -2.81
CA ARG A 64 11.32 -2.75 -1.57
C ARG A 64 11.44 -1.23 -1.76
N GLY A 65 10.96 -0.49 -0.77
CA GLY A 65 10.91 0.98 -0.74
C GLY A 65 9.66 1.59 -1.38
N ASN A 66 8.78 0.79 -2.01
CA ASN A 66 7.46 1.27 -2.40
C ASN A 66 6.56 1.47 -1.18
N PHE A 67 5.53 2.31 -1.34
CA PHE A 67 4.52 2.53 -0.32
C PHE A 67 3.19 1.95 -0.76
N VAL A 68 2.44 1.44 0.20
CA VAL A 68 1.13 0.83 0.02
C VAL A 68 0.19 1.34 1.09
N VAL A 69 -1.10 1.35 0.78
CA VAL A 69 -2.15 1.44 1.80
C VAL A 69 -2.50 0.02 2.21
N VAL A 70 -2.52 -0.22 3.52
CA VAL A 70 -2.93 -1.49 4.11
C VAL A 70 -4.16 -1.28 4.96
N ASP A 71 -5.05 -2.25 4.94
CA ASP A 71 -6.13 -2.41 5.93
C ASP A 71 -5.60 -3.28 7.07
N GLU A 72 -5.60 -2.73 8.28
CA GLU A 72 -5.15 -3.36 9.52
C GLU A 72 -6.30 -3.82 10.43
N SER A 73 -7.56 -3.68 9.99
CA SER A 73 -8.72 -4.08 10.81
C SER A 73 -8.69 -5.56 11.24
N GLY A 74 -8.07 -6.42 10.43
CA GLY A 74 -7.87 -7.84 10.74
C GLY A 74 -6.65 -8.14 11.65
N ARG A 75 -5.87 -7.13 12.05
CA ARG A 75 -4.64 -7.32 12.82
C ARG A 75 -4.89 -7.84 14.23
N GLU A 76 -5.87 -7.28 14.94
CA GLU A 76 -6.22 -7.72 16.29
C GLU A 76 -6.75 -9.16 16.30
N GLU A 77 -7.70 -9.50 15.43
CA GLU A 77 -8.20 -10.88 15.27
C GLU A 77 -7.06 -11.85 14.91
N ALA A 78 -6.14 -11.43 14.04
CA ALA A 78 -4.99 -12.25 13.67
C ALA A 78 -4.10 -12.55 14.88
N ILE A 79 -3.83 -11.55 15.73
CA ILE A 79 -3.04 -11.73 16.95
C ILE A 79 -3.75 -12.69 17.91
N GLU A 80 -5.04 -12.48 18.17
CA GLU A 80 -5.83 -13.33 19.08
C GLU A 80 -5.91 -14.78 18.60
N SER A 81 -5.99 -15.01 17.29
CA SER A 81 -6.05 -16.34 16.67
C SER A 81 -4.68 -16.97 16.39
N GLY A 82 -3.58 -16.29 16.75
CA GLY A 82 -2.21 -16.76 16.50
C GLY A 82 -1.79 -16.73 15.02
N ARG A 83 -2.54 -16.04 14.15
CA ARG A 83 -2.18 -15.82 12.75
C ARG A 83 -1.09 -14.76 12.64
N LYS A 84 -0.09 -15.03 11.81
CA LYS A 84 1.06 -14.12 11.58
C LYS A 84 0.75 -13.00 10.58
N VAL A 85 -0.38 -13.06 9.89
CA VAL A 85 -0.75 -12.13 8.81
C VAL A 85 -2.05 -11.43 9.22
N GLY A 86 -1.97 -10.12 9.39
CA GLY A 86 -3.09 -9.30 9.87
C GLY A 86 -3.41 -8.10 8.98
N CYS A 87 -2.62 -7.89 7.91
CA CYS A 87 -2.78 -6.74 7.03
C CYS A 87 -3.12 -7.19 5.60
N VAL A 88 -3.93 -6.39 4.89
CA VAL A 88 -4.23 -6.60 3.47
C VAL A 88 -3.96 -5.32 2.69
N VAL A 89 -3.19 -5.41 1.60
CA VAL A 89 -2.93 -4.26 0.73
C VAL A 89 -4.21 -3.86 -0.01
N THR A 90 -4.64 -2.60 0.15
CA THR A 90 -5.84 -2.04 -0.51
C THR A 90 -5.48 -1.15 -1.69
N LYS A 91 -4.33 -0.46 -1.65
CA LYS A 91 -3.82 0.38 -2.75
C LYS A 91 -2.28 0.32 -2.83
N VAL A 92 -1.72 0.44 -4.02
CA VAL A 92 -0.27 0.67 -4.24
C VAL A 92 -0.07 2.12 -4.62
N LEU A 93 0.82 2.82 -3.90
CA LEU A 93 1.06 4.24 -4.12
C LEU A 93 2.17 4.44 -5.15
N TYR A 94 1.87 5.24 -6.17
CA TYR A 94 2.86 5.66 -7.15
C TYR A 94 3.75 6.78 -6.60
N PHE A 95 4.93 6.94 -7.19
CA PHE A 95 5.91 7.95 -6.78
C PHE A 95 5.32 9.37 -6.64
N GLU A 96 4.50 9.80 -7.60
CA GLU A 96 3.89 11.13 -7.54
C GLU A 96 2.86 11.24 -6.41
N GLN A 97 2.07 10.19 -6.13
CA GLN A 97 1.14 10.20 -4.99
C GLN A 97 1.89 10.30 -3.67
N VAL A 98 2.97 9.53 -3.50
CA VAL A 98 3.82 9.60 -2.30
C VAL A 98 4.36 11.02 -2.10
N ARG A 99 4.83 11.69 -3.16
CA ARG A 99 5.34 13.06 -3.07
C ARG A 99 4.29 14.09 -2.68
N VAL A 100 3.03 13.87 -3.07
CA VAL A 100 1.91 14.74 -2.68
C VAL A 100 1.58 14.50 -1.22
N LEU A 101 1.46 13.24 -0.80
CA LEU A 101 1.15 12.86 0.59
C LEU A 101 2.22 13.32 1.57
N GLN A 102 3.49 13.16 1.24
CA GLN A 102 4.61 13.65 2.07
C GLN A 102 4.58 15.17 2.35
N LYS A 103 3.80 15.94 1.59
CA LYS A 103 3.63 17.39 1.80
C LYS A 103 2.35 17.72 2.54
N SER A 104 1.48 16.74 2.77
CA SER A 104 0.19 16.90 3.44
C SER A 104 0.31 16.42 4.90
N ALA A 105 -0.74 16.65 5.69
CA ALA A 105 -0.74 16.29 7.11
C ALA A 105 -1.00 14.80 7.35
N GLU A 106 -1.40 14.08 6.29
CA GLU A 106 -1.81 12.68 6.29
C GLU A 106 -0.65 11.69 6.11
N TRP A 107 0.61 12.18 6.09
CA TRP A 107 1.82 11.35 5.99
C TRP A 107 2.37 10.92 7.36
#